data_AF-A0A5K1EV51-F1
#
_entry.id   AF-A0A5K1EV51-F1
#
_cell.length_a   1.000
_cell.length_b   1.000
_cell.length_c   1.000
_cell.angle_alpha   90.00
_cell.angle_beta   90.00
_cell.angle_gamma   90.00
#
_symmetry.space_group_name_H-M   'P 1'
#
loop_
_entity.id
_entity.type
_entity.pdbx_description
1 polymer ?
#
loop_
_entity_poly.entity_id
_entity_poly.type
_entity_poly.pdbx_seq_one_letter_code
_entity_poly.pdbx_strand_id
1 'polypeptide(L)' 'LSSMGAPKQKWTSEEESALRAGVVKHGAGKWRTILKDPEFNVILALRSNVDLK' A
#
# COMPACT_ATOMS: atom_id res chain seq x y z
N LEU A 1 20.90 -7.70 -10.95
CA LEU A 1 20.73 -8.81 -9.98
C LEU A 1 19.31 -8.73 -9.46
N SER A 2 18.43 -9.57 -10.00
CA SER A 2 17.02 -9.66 -9.58
C SER A 2 16.93 -10.38 -8.22
N SER A 3 15.86 -10.10 -7.48
CA SER A 3 15.43 -10.80 -6.25
C SER A 3 16.09 -10.38 -4.93
N MET A 4 15.73 -9.19 -4.43
CA MET A 4 15.44 -9.04 -3.00
C MET A 4 13.93 -8.97 -2.86
N GLY A 5 13.29 -10.14 -2.68
CA GLY A 5 11.99 -10.15 -2.03
C GLY A 5 12.22 -9.52 -0.66
N ALA A 6 11.71 -8.30 -0.46
CA ALA A 6 11.89 -7.57 0.79
C ALA A 6 11.55 -8.51 1.95
N PRO A 7 12.40 -8.61 2.99
CA PRO A 7 12.11 -9.46 4.14
C PRO A 7 10.70 -9.15 4.60
N LYS A 8 9.82 -10.17 4.74
CA LYS A 8 8.38 -10.07 5.04
C LYS A 8 8.09 -8.87 5.96
N GLN A 9 7.87 -7.71 5.34
CA GLN A 9 7.81 -6.46 6.08
C GLN A 9 6.43 -6.43 6.70
N LYS A 10 6.37 -6.57 8.02
CA LYS A 10 5.11 -6.45 8.74
C LYS A 10 4.51 -5.09 8.41
N TRP A 11 3.20 -5.08 8.20
CA TRP A 11 2.46 -3.84 8.03
C TRP A 11 2.62 -3.01 9.30
N THR A 12 3.02 -1.75 9.14
CA THR A 12 2.98 -0.80 10.26
C THR A 12 1.55 -0.33 10.47
N SER A 13 1.26 0.17 11.66
CA SER A 13 -0.07 0.72 11.96
C SER A 13 -0.44 1.91 11.05
N GLU A 14 0.56 2.68 10.61
CA GLU A 14 0.39 3.76 9.63
C GLU A 14 0.02 3.22 8.26
N GLU A 15 0.71 2.18 7.78
CA GLU A 15 0.39 1.54 6.50
C GLU A 15 -1.02 0.92 6.51
N GLU A 16 -1.39 0.23 7.60
CA GLU A 16 -2.75 -0.32 7.74
C GLU A 16 -3.81 0.79 7.75
N SER A 17 -3.53 1.89 8.45
CA SER A 17 -4.45 3.04 8.52
C SER A 17 -4.58 3.72 7.15
N ALA A 18 -3.47 3.91 6.43
CA ALA A 18 -3.45 4.46 5.08
C ALA A 18 -4.19 3.54 4.09
N LEU A 19 -4.03 2.22 4.20
CA LEU A 19 -4.77 1.25 3.39
C LEU A 19 -6.27 1.33 3.67
N ARG A 20 -6.68 1.31 4.94
CA ARG A 20 -8.10 1.41 5.32
C ARG A 20 -8.70 2.73 4.83
N ALA A 21 -8.00 3.85 5.05
CA ALA A 21 -8.44 5.17 4.58
C ALA A 21 -8.52 5.23 3.05
N GLY A 22 -7.54 4.67 2.34
CA GLY A 22 -7.54 4.58 0.88
C GLY A 22 -8.68 3.73 0.33
N VAL A 23 -8.99 2.60 0.97
CA VAL A 23 -10.15 1.76 0.63
C VAL A 23 -11.46 2.50 0.85
N VAL A 24 -11.59 3.25 1.96
CA VAL A 24 -12.78 4.06 2.24
C VAL A 24 -12.93 5.20 1.22
N LYS A 25 -11.84 5.86 0.81
CA LYS A 25 -11.83 7.00 -0.11
C LYS A 25 -12.06 6.59 -1.57
N HIS A 26 -11.39 5.53 -2.05
CA HIS A 26 -11.39 5.13 -3.47
C HIS A 26 -12.24 3.89 -3.76
N GLY A 27 -12.49 3.06 -2.75
CA GLY A 27 -13.18 1.77 -2.86
C GLY A 27 -12.22 0.58 -2.83
N ALA A 28 -12.71 -0.55 -2.31
CA ALA A 28 -11.99 -1.83 -2.31
C ALA A 28 -11.69 -2.28 -3.76
N GLY A 29 -10.49 -2.82 -3.99
CA GLY A 29 -10.04 -3.23 -5.33
C GLY A 29 -9.40 -2.11 -6.17
N LYS A 30 -9.45 -0.85 -5.72
CA LYS A 30 -8.74 0.29 -6.35
C LYS A 30 -7.31 0.45 -5.83
N TRP A 31 -6.61 -0.65 -5.54
CA TRP A 31 -5.25 -0.67 -4.96
C TRP A 31 -4.25 0.19 -5.73
N ARG A 32 -4.29 0.13 -7.08
CA ARG A 32 -3.42 0.91 -7.95
C ARG A 32 -3.72 2.42 -7.90
N THR A 33 -4.95 2.80 -7.58
CA THR A 33 -5.34 4.20 -7.35
C THR A 33 -4.88 4.64 -5.98
N ILE A 34 -5.08 3.80 -4.95
CA ILE A 34 -4.63 4.07 -3.57
C ILE A 34 -3.12 4.29 -3.53
N LEU A 35 -2.33 3.45 -4.21
CA LEU A 35 -0.87 3.62 -4.30
C LEU A 35 -0.41 4.87 -5.07
N LYS A 36 -1.27 5.46 -5.89
CA LYS A 36 -0.97 6.68 -6.65
C LYS A 36 -1.49 7.94 -5.97
N ASP A 37 -2.34 7.78 -4.97
CA ASP A 37 -2.88 8.90 -4.22
C ASP A 37 -1.75 9.55 -3.41
N PRO A 38 -1.50 10.86 -3.55
CA PRO A 38 -0.40 11.53 -2.87
C PRO A 38 -0.51 11.50 -1.34
N GLU A 39 -1.69 11.26 -0.77
CA GLU A 39 -1.86 11.12 0.68
C GLU A 39 -1.43 9.74 1.18
N PHE A 40 -1.57 8.69 0.36
CA PHE A 40 -1.25 7.32 0.75
C PHE A 40 0.03 6.78 0.13
N ASN A 41 0.48 7.31 -1.01
CA ASN A 41 1.63 6.81 -1.74
C ASN A 41 2.94 6.96 -0.97
N VAL A 42 3.04 7.96 -0.09
CA VAL A 42 4.21 8.20 0.75
C VAL A 42 4.30 7.16 1.87
N ILE A 43 3.15 6.79 2.45
CA ILE A 43 3.06 5.77 3.51
C ILE A 43 3.21 4.37 2.93
N LEU A 44 2.58 4.12 1.77
CA LEU A 44 2.56 2.85 1.07
C LEU A 44 3.67 2.74 0.01
N ALA A 45 4.69 3.60 0.04
CA ALA A 45 5.74 3.68 -0.98
C ALA A 45 6.51 2.36 -1.15
N LEU A 46 6.61 1.58 -0.07
CA LEU A 46 7.29 0.29 -0.03
C LEU A 46 6.33 -0.88 -0.34
N ARG A 47 5.05 -0.62 -0.59
CA ARG A 47 4.04 -1.62 -0.89
C ARG A 47 3.77 -1.67 -2.39
N SER A 48 3.60 -2.88 -2.89
CA SER A 48 3.16 -3.11 -4.27
C SER A 48 1.64 -3.25 -4.33
N ASN A 49 1.07 -3.12 -5.53
CA ASN A 49 -0.36 -3.37 -5.77
C ASN A 49 -0.79 -4.77 -5.28
N VAL A 50 0.13 -5.75 -5.35
CA VAL A 50 -0.12 -7.11 -4.87
C VAL A 50 -0.18 -7.16 -3.34
N ASP A 51 0.64 -6.37 -2.64
CA ASP A 51 0.60 -6.33 -1.16
C ASP A 51 -0.72 -5.76 -0.63
N LEU A 52 -1.34 -4.83 -1.36
CA LEU A 52 -2.61 -4.19 -0.99
C LEU A 52 -3.84 -5.06 -1.30
N LYS A 53 -3.68 -6.12 -2.10
CA LYS A 53 -4.77 -7.01 -2.48
C LYS A 53 -4.98 -8.10 -1.44
#